data_AF-A0A838IME3-F1
#
_entry.id   AF-A0A838IME3-F1
#
_cell.length_a   1.000
_cell.length_b   1.000
_cell.length_c   1.000
_cell.angle_alpha   90.00
_cell.angle_beta   90.00
_cell.angle_gamma   90.00
#
_symmetry.space_group_name_H-M   'P 1'
#
loop_
_entity.id
_entity.type
_entity.pdbx_description
1 polymer ?
#
loop_
_entity_poly.entity_id
_entity_poly.type
_entity_poly.pdbx_seq_one_letter_code
_entity_poly.pdbx_strand_id
1 'polypeptide(L)'
;MDSSDSQKEQQQLLNALATLTKEYKAKFEPKEVAALLRELADEVSTPIESLSGPVRTVAGKIEVLLCFERALTLEQQLPNLLEVGGIFVDIAPAPPMLAEVALIIEGAGASSSVTLNGRVVQVTAAGVALEVYKPNEQQRELLKELPGKMRAAGPRRKLPAPADAPMPVAAPTLAQAPAAPPVVAPTPVRTLATGLYTVAGEPVKRWDLSRDSIVKVLIETSTKLGYGVIEVATDGVKRQLLIQDGHLYDIRREPATDSESVEHLLAASGRFDATAVASARELAAKQNITPGEALVALGHLPHQELAIGLRTRLLFLLTRVCALKDAQIAYYPLDQYPGTFLLQPISLLERAMELVRSHWTALSSEELRTHESSFSQFHLALIDPPPFNVSVLDLPAKEARLLEVVGERSRGLRDLYRTTSLSEQQTLTIVIVLEEMGLLRRLEVNTWGRVKTQQVEQIDLMHERLLRDNHFELLNLHWSADNEEVGAAYQAVLVRFNPDDLSASTDPALLAKIAQVRVRAGEAHQVLAARPGRATYRETVIDRFAIEGAIQMFERQLETAKIRREIRAGIEVCRRIIELDPGHSEARRDLDLLRTLI
;
A
#
# COMPACT_ATOMS: atom_id res chain seq x y z
N MET A 1 29.22 -1.38 -13.99
CA MET A 1 28.72 -0.37 -13.04
C MET A 1 29.93 0.45 -12.64
N ASP A 2 29.91 1.73 -12.98
CA ASP A 2 31.09 2.60 -12.88
C ASP A 2 31.36 2.97 -11.42
N SER A 3 32.64 2.88 -11.04
CA SER A 3 33.19 3.29 -9.73
C SER A 3 32.79 4.74 -9.33
N SER A 4 32.46 5.56 -10.33
CA SER A 4 31.97 6.94 -10.20
C SER A 4 30.65 7.05 -9.43
N ASP A 5 29.69 6.17 -9.66
CA ASP A 5 28.35 6.30 -9.05
C ASP A 5 28.38 5.89 -7.57
N SER A 6 29.15 4.87 -7.23
CA SER A 6 29.35 4.44 -5.84
C SER A 6 30.03 5.53 -4.99
N GLN A 7 31.01 6.25 -5.54
CA GLN A 7 31.65 7.37 -4.86
C GLN A 7 30.70 8.55 -4.64
N LYS A 8 29.78 8.80 -5.59
CA LYS A 8 28.81 9.89 -5.50
C LYS A 8 27.74 9.61 -4.46
N GLU A 9 27.23 8.37 -4.39
CA GLU A 9 26.30 7.93 -3.35
C GLU A 9 26.94 7.99 -1.95
N GLN A 10 28.19 7.53 -1.82
CA GLN A 10 28.92 7.58 -0.56
C GLN A 10 29.14 9.02 -0.07
N GLN A 11 29.42 9.95 -0.98
CA GLN A 11 29.58 11.37 -0.65
C GLN A 11 28.25 12.04 -0.27
N GLN A 12 27.14 11.66 -0.91
CA GLN A 12 25.80 12.15 -0.56
C GLN A 12 25.37 11.68 0.83
N LEU A 13 25.65 10.42 1.18
CA LEU A 13 25.38 9.86 2.51
C LEU A 13 26.17 10.59 3.60
N LEU A 14 27.47 10.87 3.35
CA LEU A 14 28.32 11.62 4.28
C LEU A 14 27.82 13.05 4.51
N ASN A 15 27.33 13.72 3.46
CA ASN A 15 26.78 15.07 3.56
C ASN A 15 25.45 15.10 4.34
N ALA A 16 24.59 14.09 4.14
CA ALA A 16 23.34 13.95 4.89
C ALA A 16 23.62 13.72 6.39
N LEU A 17 24.56 12.82 6.71
CA LEU A 17 24.99 12.55 8.08
C LEU A 17 25.61 13.80 8.76
N ALA A 18 26.43 14.57 8.03
CA ALA A 18 27.00 15.81 8.55
C ALA A 18 25.91 16.87 8.88
N THR A 19 24.88 16.96 8.04
CA THR A 19 23.75 17.88 8.23
C THR A 19 22.91 17.49 9.45
N LEU A 20 22.55 16.20 9.56
CA LEU A 20 21.84 15.66 10.73
C LEU A 20 22.66 15.84 12.02
N THR A 21 23.97 15.59 11.98
CA THR A 21 24.86 15.78 13.14
C THR A 21 24.89 17.25 13.58
N LYS A 22 24.85 18.20 12.64
CA LYS A 22 24.83 19.64 12.92
C LYS A 22 23.50 20.08 13.55
N GLU A 23 22.37 19.57 13.06
CA GLU A 23 21.04 19.84 13.62
C GLU A 23 20.87 19.25 15.02
N TYR A 24 21.35 18.03 15.25
CA TYR A 24 21.27 17.36 16.55
C TYR A 24 22.22 17.96 17.59
N LYS A 25 23.42 18.43 17.19
CA LYS A 25 24.33 19.17 18.09
C LYS A 25 23.74 20.45 18.68
N ALA A 26 22.73 21.04 18.02
CA ALA A 26 22.05 22.24 18.52
C ALA A 26 20.99 21.92 19.60
N LYS A 27 20.60 20.63 19.75
CA LYS A 27 19.52 20.19 20.63
C LYS A 27 19.96 19.20 21.73
N PHE A 28 21.09 18.55 21.56
CA PHE A 28 21.57 17.48 22.45
C PHE A 28 23.05 17.68 22.79
N GLU A 29 23.46 17.23 23.99
CA GLU A 29 24.85 17.30 24.41
C GLU A 29 25.72 16.43 23.47
N PRO A 30 26.95 16.85 23.10
CA PRO A 30 27.80 16.12 22.15
C PRO A 30 28.05 14.65 22.51
N LYS A 31 27.95 14.29 23.80
CA LYS A 31 28.07 12.91 24.28
C LYS A 31 26.85 12.05 23.94
N GLU A 32 25.66 12.63 23.95
CA GLU A 32 24.40 11.94 23.60
C GLU A 32 24.33 11.68 22.10
N VAL A 33 24.70 12.68 21.29
CA VAL A 33 24.79 12.53 19.83
C VAL A 33 25.86 11.50 19.44
N ALA A 34 27.01 11.48 20.11
CA ALA A 34 28.06 10.50 19.84
C ALA A 34 27.69 9.07 20.29
N ALA A 35 26.80 8.92 21.28
CA ALA A 35 26.25 7.63 21.67
C ALA A 35 25.22 7.14 20.64
N LEU A 36 24.28 8.01 20.24
CA LEU A 36 23.26 7.73 19.21
C LEU A 36 23.89 7.39 17.85
N LEU A 37 24.91 8.12 17.42
CA LEU A 37 25.60 7.84 16.14
C LEU A 37 26.40 6.54 16.17
N ARG A 38 26.94 6.15 17.34
CA ARG A 38 27.59 4.83 17.50
C ARG A 38 26.57 3.71 17.46
N GLU A 39 25.43 3.89 18.12
CA GLU A 39 24.30 2.96 18.08
C GLU A 39 23.80 2.77 16.63
N LEU A 40 23.60 3.87 15.90
CA LEU A 40 23.16 3.84 14.49
C LEU A 40 24.21 3.23 13.54
N ALA A 41 25.50 3.45 13.80
CA ALA A 41 26.59 2.90 12.97
C ALA A 41 26.77 1.39 13.18
N ASP A 42 26.68 0.90 14.42
CA ASP A 42 26.63 -0.53 14.71
C ASP A 42 25.35 -1.15 14.11
N GLU A 43 24.25 -0.41 14.07
CA GLU A 43 22.96 -0.84 13.54
C GLU A 43 22.94 -1.00 12.01
N VAL A 44 23.44 -0.02 11.26
CA VAL A 44 23.47 -0.09 9.77
C VAL A 44 24.44 -1.18 9.28
N SER A 45 25.43 -1.55 10.09
CA SER A 45 26.45 -2.54 9.74
C SER A 45 26.09 -3.97 10.15
N THR A 46 25.03 -4.20 10.95
CA THR A 46 24.57 -5.56 11.25
C THR A 46 23.34 -5.92 10.41
N PRO A 47 23.35 -7.05 9.66
CA PRO A 47 22.18 -7.51 8.94
C PRO A 47 21.01 -7.70 9.91
N ILE A 48 19.79 -7.37 9.46
CA ILE A 48 18.55 -7.63 10.22
C ILE A 48 18.50 -9.13 10.50
N GLU A 49 18.76 -9.51 11.76
CA GLU A 49 18.72 -10.89 12.17
C GLU A 49 17.30 -11.43 11.96
N SER A 50 17.21 -12.60 11.32
CA SER A 50 15.96 -13.33 11.25
C SER A 50 15.46 -13.61 12.65
N LEU A 51 14.22 -13.21 12.96
CA LEU A 51 13.59 -13.52 14.22
C LEU A 51 13.52 -15.04 14.36
N SER A 52 14.26 -15.59 15.33
CA SER A 52 14.24 -17.00 15.64
C SER A 52 13.87 -17.21 17.10
N GLY A 53 13.15 -18.29 17.37
CA GLY A 53 12.57 -18.51 18.68
C GLY A 53 12.35 -19.99 18.97
N PRO A 54 12.71 -20.49 20.17
CA PRO A 54 12.40 -21.86 20.54
C PRO A 54 10.88 -22.04 20.70
N VAL A 55 10.37 -23.16 20.21
CA VAL A 55 8.99 -23.60 20.45
C VAL A 55 8.95 -24.48 21.68
N ARG A 56 7.99 -24.22 22.57
CA ARG A 56 7.70 -25.07 23.72
C ARG A 56 6.23 -25.45 23.67
N THR A 57 5.91 -26.66 24.13
CA THR A 57 4.51 -27.06 24.34
C THR A 57 4.26 -27.10 25.84
N VAL A 58 3.41 -26.22 26.35
CA VAL A 58 3.08 -26.12 27.78
C VAL A 58 1.58 -26.34 27.96
N ALA A 59 1.21 -27.39 28.70
CA ALA A 59 -0.19 -27.76 28.93
C ALA A 59 -1.04 -27.89 27.64
N GLY A 60 -0.44 -28.40 26.56
CA GLY A 60 -1.11 -28.58 25.26
C GLY A 60 -1.22 -27.31 24.41
N LYS A 61 -0.69 -26.17 24.86
CA LYS A 61 -0.57 -24.95 24.06
C LYS A 61 0.83 -24.82 23.49
N ILE A 62 0.93 -24.37 22.24
CA ILE A 62 2.20 -24.10 21.58
C ILE A 62 2.62 -22.67 21.93
N GLU A 63 3.75 -22.53 22.61
CA GLU A 63 4.36 -21.26 22.95
C GLU A 63 5.55 -21.01 22.03
N VAL A 64 5.57 -19.84 21.38
CA VAL A 64 6.67 -19.38 20.53
C VAL A 64 7.37 -18.22 21.25
N LEU A 65 8.60 -18.42 21.70
CA LEU A 65 9.37 -17.38 22.39
C LEU A 65 10.15 -16.53 21.39
N LEU A 66 9.79 -15.25 21.26
CA LEU A 66 10.50 -14.28 20.43
C LEU A 66 11.41 -13.42 21.32
N CYS A 67 12.71 -13.71 21.28
CA CYS A 67 13.72 -12.93 22.01
C CYS A 67 14.31 -11.85 21.12
N PHE A 68 14.11 -10.59 21.50
CA PHE A 68 14.73 -9.45 20.82
C PHE A 68 16.00 -9.05 21.57
N GLU A 69 17.16 -9.19 20.93
CA GLU A 69 18.43 -8.78 21.54
C GLU A 69 18.56 -7.25 21.64
N ARG A 70 17.90 -6.51 20.74
CA ARG A 70 18.01 -5.05 20.62
C ARG A 70 16.63 -4.40 20.65
N ALA A 71 16.53 -3.28 21.35
CA ALA A 71 15.29 -2.52 21.50
C ALA A 71 14.72 -2.05 20.16
N LEU A 72 15.61 -1.66 19.25
CA LEU A 72 15.26 -1.09 17.96
C LEU A 72 14.68 -2.13 16.99
N THR A 73 15.19 -3.37 17.01
CA THR A 73 14.60 -4.49 16.25
C THR A 73 13.16 -4.73 16.68
N LEU A 74 12.86 -4.64 17.99
CA LEU A 74 11.50 -4.74 18.48
C LEU A 74 10.65 -3.56 18.01
N GLU A 75 11.15 -2.32 18.09
CA GLU A 75 10.44 -1.12 17.61
C GLU A 75 10.06 -1.20 16.13
N GLN A 76 10.96 -1.71 15.29
CA GLN A 76 10.70 -1.92 13.87
C GLN A 76 9.59 -2.96 13.63
N GLN A 77 9.42 -3.93 14.53
CA GLN A 77 8.38 -4.95 14.44
C GLN A 77 7.08 -4.57 15.16
N LEU A 78 7.06 -3.50 15.97
CA LEU A 78 5.85 -3.05 16.66
C LEU A 78 4.68 -2.74 15.70
N PRO A 79 4.85 -2.07 14.54
CA PRO A 79 3.75 -1.87 13.60
C PRO A 79 3.15 -3.19 13.10
N ASN A 80 4.00 -4.19 12.82
CA ASN A 80 3.55 -5.51 12.39
C ASN A 80 2.75 -6.23 13.48
N LEU A 81 3.22 -6.15 14.74
CA LEU A 81 2.57 -6.76 15.89
C LEU A 81 1.29 -6.03 16.35
N LEU A 82 1.23 -4.70 16.22
CA LEU A 82 0.15 -3.87 16.75
C LEU A 82 -0.93 -3.52 15.72
N GLU A 83 -0.56 -3.40 14.45
CA GLU A 83 -1.44 -2.87 13.39
C GLU A 83 -1.71 -3.89 12.29
N VAL A 84 -0.67 -4.55 11.77
CA VAL A 84 -0.81 -5.52 10.66
C VAL A 84 -1.35 -6.86 11.17
N GLY A 85 -0.93 -7.29 12.36
CA GLY A 85 -1.30 -8.59 12.93
C GLY A 85 -0.60 -9.77 12.24
N GLY A 86 0.60 -9.56 11.67
CA GLY A 86 1.34 -10.61 10.96
C GLY A 86 2.83 -10.55 11.23
N ILE A 87 3.46 -11.68 11.53
CA ILE A 87 4.91 -11.78 11.73
C ILE A 87 5.47 -13.06 11.08
N PHE A 88 6.66 -12.98 10.49
CA PHE A 88 7.37 -14.12 9.95
C PHE A 88 8.56 -14.47 10.84
N VAL A 89 8.68 -15.74 11.23
CA VAL A 89 9.63 -16.19 12.25
C VAL A 89 10.29 -17.50 11.79
N ASP A 90 11.61 -17.59 11.92
CA ASP A 90 12.32 -18.85 11.72
C ASP A 90 12.16 -19.75 12.96
N ILE A 91 11.38 -20.81 12.81
CA ILE A 91 10.97 -21.68 13.91
C ILE A 91 11.23 -23.14 13.54
N ALA A 92 12.02 -23.83 14.37
CA ALA A 92 12.30 -25.26 14.23
C ALA A 92 12.10 -26.02 15.57
N PRO A 93 11.25 -27.07 15.62
CA PRO A 93 10.34 -27.52 14.57
C PRO A 93 9.18 -26.54 14.36
N ALA A 94 8.78 -26.33 13.11
CA ALA A 94 7.64 -25.46 12.77
C ALA A 94 6.32 -26.03 13.32
N PRO A 95 5.48 -25.23 13.99
CA PRO A 95 4.16 -25.70 14.42
C PRO A 95 3.26 -25.98 13.19
N PRO A 96 2.28 -26.90 13.30
CA PRO A 96 1.42 -27.23 12.18
C PRO A 96 0.60 -26.01 11.74
N MET A 97 0.25 -25.96 10.45
CA MET A 97 -0.60 -24.91 9.89
C MET A 97 -1.94 -24.84 10.65
N LEU A 98 -2.43 -23.61 10.89
CA LEU A 98 -3.62 -23.29 11.69
C LEU A 98 -3.52 -23.62 13.19
N ALA A 99 -2.36 -24.03 13.71
CA ALA A 99 -2.19 -24.22 15.14
C ALA A 99 -2.30 -22.88 15.88
N GLU A 100 -3.07 -22.86 16.97
CA GLU A 100 -3.12 -21.75 17.91
C GLU A 100 -1.78 -21.67 18.67
N VAL A 101 -1.20 -20.48 18.67
CA VAL A 101 0.11 -20.20 19.29
C VAL A 101 -0.01 -19.04 20.27
N ALA A 102 0.72 -19.14 21.38
CA ALA A 102 0.98 -18.03 22.28
C ALA A 102 2.39 -17.49 22.00
N LEU A 103 2.48 -16.29 21.42
CA LEU A 103 3.74 -15.61 21.14
C LEU A 103 4.19 -14.88 22.42
N ILE A 104 5.30 -15.32 23.00
CA ILE A 104 5.91 -14.68 24.18
C ILE A 104 7.02 -13.77 23.68
N ILE A 105 6.84 -12.46 23.81
CA ILE A 105 7.81 -11.46 23.36
C ILE A 105 8.65 -11.03 24.56
N GLU A 106 9.95 -11.25 24.46
CA GLU A 106 10.94 -10.89 25.49
C GLU A 106 12.01 -9.97 24.92
N GLY A 107 12.34 -8.93 25.68
CA GLY A 107 13.47 -8.06 25.39
C GLY A 107 14.70 -8.48 26.19
N ALA A 108 15.87 -8.57 25.55
CA ALA A 108 17.10 -8.85 26.27
C ALA A 108 17.34 -7.83 27.40
N GLY A 109 17.51 -8.35 28.62
CA GLY A 109 17.72 -7.53 29.82
C GLY A 109 16.45 -6.95 30.45
N ALA A 110 15.33 -6.91 29.72
CA ALA A 110 14.04 -6.54 30.30
C ALA A 110 13.55 -7.66 31.23
N SER A 111 13.08 -7.31 32.43
CA SER A 111 12.45 -8.24 33.37
C SER A 111 10.98 -8.53 33.06
N SER A 112 10.45 -7.96 31.98
CA SER A 112 9.06 -8.09 31.55
C SER A 112 8.96 -8.81 30.21
N SER A 113 7.95 -9.66 30.07
CA SER A 113 7.55 -10.29 28.82
C SER A 113 6.10 -9.92 28.49
N VAL A 114 5.73 -9.99 27.20
CA VAL A 114 4.34 -9.79 26.76
C VAL A 114 3.90 -11.01 25.97
N THR A 115 2.78 -11.61 26.36
CA THR A 115 2.18 -12.73 25.64
C THR A 115 1.07 -12.24 24.73
N LEU A 116 1.14 -12.60 23.44
CA LEU A 116 0.11 -12.40 22.43
C LEU A 116 -0.44 -13.74 21.98
N ASN A 117 -1.71 -13.79 21.59
CA ASN A 117 -2.30 -14.99 20.98
C ASN A 117 -2.29 -14.83 19.46
N GLY A 118 -2.16 -15.94 18.74
CA GLY A 118 -2.18 -15.96 17.29
C GLY A 118 -2.35 -17.37 16.73
N ARG A 119 -2.20 -17.51 15.42
CA ARG A 119 -2.23 -18.80 14.73
C ARG A 119 -1.23 -18.88 13.60
N VAL A 120 -0.80 -20.10 13.27
CA VAL A 120 0.06 -20.34 12.11
C VAL A 120 -0.75 -20.19 10.82
N VAL A 121 -0.36 -19.27 9.95
CA VAL A 121 -1.01 -19.08 8.65
C VAL A 121 -0.30 -19.88 7.56
N GLN A 122 1.03 -19.87 7.56
CA GLN A 122 1.82 -20.51 6.52
C GLN A 122 3.12 -21.05 7.09
N VAL A 123 3.51 -22.25 6.66
CA VAL A 123 4.81 -22.86 6.97
C VAL A 123 5.59 -22.96 5.68
N THR A 124 6.83 -22.47 5.68
CA THR A 124 7.73 -22.52 4.53
C THR A 124 9.10 -23.05 4.97
N ALA A 125 9.96 -23.39 4.01
CA ALA A 125 11.35 -23.75 4.30
C ALA A 125 12.17 -22.59 4.90
N ALA A 126 11.72 -21.34 4.76
CA ALA A 126 12.40 -20.16 5.30
C ALA A 126 11.89 -19.76 6.70
N GLY A 127 10.82 -20.38 7.20
CA GLY A 127 10.19 -20.03 8.46
C GLY A 127 8.66 -20.14 8.42
N VAL A 128 8.02 -19.59 9.46
CA VAL A 128 6.61 -19.69 9.76
C VAL A 128 5.99 -18.29 9.78
N ALA A 129 4.94 -18.07 8.98
CA ALA A 129 4.11 -16.89 9.06
C ALA A 129 3.02 -17.10 10.13
N LEU A 130 2.97 -16.20 11.10
CA LEU A 130 2.03 -16.18 12.20
C LEU A 130 1.09 -14.97 12.05
N GLU A 131 -0.21 -15.21 12.17
CA GLU A 131 -1.21 -14.16 12.36
C GLU A 131 -1.36 -13.92 13.87
N VAL A 132 -1.15 -12.69 14.30
CA VAL A 132 -1.24 -12.27 15.69
C VAL A 132 -2.59 -11.59 15.90
N TYR A 133 -3.39 -12.11 16.83
CA TYR A 133 -4.68 -11.51 17.17
C TYR A 133 -4.49 -10.13 17.80
N LYS A 134 -5.47 -9.24 17.57
CA LYS A 134 -5.41 -7.85 18.01
C LYS A 134 -5.11 -7.76 19.52
N PRO A 135 -3.97 -7.17 19.92
CA PRO A 135 -3.62 -7.06 21.33
C PRO A 135 -4.62 -6.17 22.07
N ASN A 136 -4.94 -6.53 23.33
CA ASN A 136 -5.74 -5.67 24.20
C ASN A 136 -4.95 -4.41 24.61
N GLU A 137 -5.62 -3.42 25.18
CA GLU A 137 -5.01 -2.12 25.53
C GLU A 137 -3.77 -2.28 26.44
N GLN A 138 -3.87 -3.12 27.47
CA GLN A 138 -2.76 -3.42 28.37
C GLN A 138 -1.55 -4.05 27.65
N GLN A 139 -1.78 -5.02 26.75
CA GLN A 139 -0.72 -5.63 25.94
C GLN A 139 -0.07 -4.60 25.00
N ARG A 140 -0.87 -3.69 24.42
CA ARG A 140 -0.36 -2.62 23.55
C ARG A 140 0.56 -1.67 24.31
N GLU A 141 0.17 -1.26 25.51
CA GLU A 141 1.00 -0.41 26.37
C GLU A 141 2.30 -1.11 26.76
N LEU A 142 2.21 -2.37 27.22
CA LEU A 142 3.40 -3.14 27.60
C LEU A 142 4.37 -3.34 26.42
N LEU A 143 3.87 -3.60 25.21
CA LEU A 143 4.70 -3.71 24.00
C LEU A 143 5.39 -2.39 23.64
N LYS A 144 4.70 -1.26 23.77
CA LYS A 144 5.27 0.07 23.51
C LYS A 144 6.33 0.46 24.53
N GLU A 145 6.19 0.02 25.78
CA GLU A 145 7.16 0.27 26.85
C GLU A 145 8.40 -0.62 26.78
N LEU A 146 8.28 -1.82 26.19
CA LEU A 146 9.32 -2.84 26.24
C LEU A 146 10.67 -2.39 25.65
N PRO A 147 10.73 -1.68 24.49
CA PRO A 147 11.99 -1.11 23.99
C PRO A 147 12.66 -0.15 24.96
N GLY A 148 11.89 0.70 25.65
CA GLY A 148 12.41 1.61 26.67
C GLY A 148 13.03 0.86 27.85
N LYS A 149 12.36 -0.21 28.31
CA LYS A 149 12.87 -1.10 29.36
C LYS A 149 14.14 -1.84 28.94
N MET A 150 14.23 -2.27 27.69
CA MET A 150 15.44 -2.90 27.13
C MET A 150 16.64 -1.95 27.13
N ARG A 151 16.45 -0.69 26.71
CA ARG A 151 17.51 0.33 26.75
C ARG A 151 17.97 0.63 28.17
N ALA A 152 17.04 0.72 29.12
CA ALA A 152 17.35 0.99 30.53
C ALA A 152 18.12 -0.16 31.21
N ALA A 153 17.93 -1.40 30.76
CA ALA A 153 18.61 -2.57 31.32
C ALA A 153 20.10 -2.67 30.97
N GLY A 154 20.56 -1.95 29.95
CA GLY A 154 21.94 -1.99 29.46
C GLY A 154 22.32 -3.31 28.75
N PRO A 155 23.49 -3.37 28.09
CA PRO A 155 23.93 -4.56 27.38
C PRO A 155 24.15 -5.73 28.35
N ARG A 156 23.38 -6.80 28.18
CA ARG A 156 23.51 -8.00 29.00
C ARG A 156 24.86 -8.65 28.76
N ARG A 157 25.62 -8.90 29.83
CA ARG A 157 26.79 -9.79 29.80
C ARG A 157 26.26 -11.17 29.37
N LYS A 158 26.68 -11.71 28.20
CA LYS A 158 26.25 -13.02 27.68
C LYS A 158 26.15 -14.02 28.82
N LEU A 159 24.94 -14.47 29.17
CA LEU A 159 24.80 -15.58 30.09
C LEU A 159 25.47 -16.81 29.45
N PRO A 160 26.17 -17.66 30.23
CA PRO A 160 26.65 -18.93 29.73
C PRO A 160 25.47 -19.71 29.12
N ALA A 161 25.70 -20.34 27.97
CA ALA A 161 24.74 -21.20 27.32
C ALA A 161 24.15 -22.18 28.36
N PRO A 162 22.81 -22.39 28.38
CA PRO A 162 22.19 -23.26 29.35
C PRO A 162 22.80 -24.65 29.26
N ALA A 163 23.44 -25.09 30.35
CA ALA A 163 23.93 -26.44 30.50
C ALA A 163 22.74 -27.41 30.47
N ASP A 164 22.80 -28.36 29.53
CA ASP A 164 22.01 -29.57 29.42
C ASP A 164 20.54 -29.47 29.85
N ALA A 165 19.68 -29.12 28.88
CA ALA A 165 18.26 -29.41 29.00
C ALA A 165 18.07 -30.95 29.12
N PRO A 166 17.25 -31.44 30.07
CA PRO A 166 17.02 -32.87 30.25
C PRO A 166 16.39 -33.48 28.99
N MET A 167 16.88 -34.67 28.63
CA MET A 167 16.40 -35.45 27.49
C MET A 167 14.87 -35.59 27.47
N PRO A 168 14.24 -35.63 26.28
CA PRO A 168 12.80 -35.77 26.16
C PRO A 168 12.34 -37.13 26.72
N VAL A 169 11.42 -37.07 27.67
CA VAL A 169 10.68 -38.24 28.18
C VAL A 169 9.85 -38.82 27.03
N ALA A 170 9.95 -40.13 26.84
CA ALA A 170 9.25 -40.88 25.80
C ALA A 170 7.73 -40.57 25.79
N ALA A 171 7.21 -40.26 24.61
CA ALA A 171 5.80 -39.99 24.38
C ALA A 171 4.95 -41.26 24.64
N PRO A 172 3.75 -41.13 25.23
CA PRO A 172 2.84 -42.25 25.41
C PRO A 172 2.33 -42.75 24.06
N THR A 173 2.32 -44.07 23.89
CA THR A 173 1.81 -44.77 22.71
C THR A 173 0.31 -44.51 22.57
N LEU A 174 -0.07 -43.64 21.63
CA LEU A 174 -1.46 -43.43 21.22
C LEU A 174 -1.93 -44.60 20.35
N ALA A 175 -3.15 -45.05 20.63
CA ALA A 175 -3.84 -46.12 19.93
C ALA A 175 -3.96 -45.86 18.42
N GLN A 176 -3.86 -46.94 17.65
CA GLN A 176 -3.87 -46.98 16.19
C GLN A 176 -5.05 -46.20 15.58
N ALA A 177 -4.72 -45.18 14.78
CA ALA A 177 -5.67 -44.51 13.90
C ALA A 177 -6.12 -45.47 12.78
N PRO A 178 -7.38 -45.36 12.30
CA PRO A 178 -7.89 -46.19 11.22
C PRO A 178 -7.08 -46.01 9.93
N ALA A 179 -6.91 -47.10 9.19
CA ALA A 179 -6.08 -47.19 8.00
C ALA A 179 -6.40 -46.06 7.00
N ALA A 180 -5.37 -45.32 6.60
CA ALA A 180 -5.46 -44.33 5.54
C ALA A 180 -5.97 -45.00 4.24
N PRO A 181 -6.83 -44.32 3.46
CA PRO A 181 -7.28 -44.84 2.17
C PRO A 181 -6.06 -45.13 1.28
N PRO A 182 -6.15 -46.15 0.40
CA PRO A 182 -5.04 -46.52 -0.47
C PRO A 182 -4.60 -45.31 -1.29
N VAL A 183 -3.32 -44.96 -1.15
CA VAL A 183 -2.64 -43.96 -1.97
C VAL A 183 -2.80 -44.40 -3.42
N VAL A 184 -3.62 -43.65 -4.17
CA VAL A 184 -3.76 -43.84 -5.62
C VAL A 184 -2.37 -43.66 -6.21
N ALA A 185 -1.86 -44.71 -6.89
CA ALA A 185 -0.56 -44.64 -7.55
C ALA A 185 -0.58 -43.45 -8.53
N PRO A 186 0.39 -42.52 -8.44
CA PRO A 186 0.42 -41.37 -9.33
C PRO A 186 0.51 -41.86 -10.78
N THR A 187 -0.37 -41.32 -11.62
CA THR A 187 -0.37 -41.56 -13.06
C THR A 187 1.05 -41.32 -13.61
N PRO A 188 1.61 -42.23 -14.43
CA PRO A 188 2.96 -42.08 -14.96
C PRO A 188 3.06 -40.77 -15.75
N VAL A 189 3.90 -39.88 -15.25
CA VAL A 189 4.22 -38.59 -15.85
C VAL A 189 4.90 -38.84 -17.18
N ARG A 190 4.32 -38.33 -18.28
CA ARG A 190 4.97 -38.37 -19.60
C ARG A 190 5.98 -37.25 -19.71
N THR A 191 7.14 -37.59 -20.26
CA THR A 191 8.35 -36.78 -20.20
C THR A 191 8.33 -35.59 -21.16
N LEU A 192 8.84 -34.46 -20.66
CA LEU A 192 9.03 -33.24 -21.44
C LEU A 192 10.16 -33.46 -22.45
N ALA A 193 9.85 -33.41 -23.75
CA ALA A 193 10.89 -33.36 -24.79
C ALA A 193 11.88 -32.23 -24.47
N THR A 194 13.19 -32.45 -24.60
CA THR A 194 14.23 -31.52 -24.13
C THR A 194 14.58 -30.40 -25.13
N GLY A 195 14.02 -30.43 -26.35
CA GLY A 195 14.25 -29.43 -27.41
C GLY A 195 13.16 -28.38 -27.54
N LEU A 196 13.40 -27.38 -28.41
CA LEU A 196 12.35 -26.47 -28.86
C LEU A 196 11.25 -27.25 -29.60
N TYR A 197 10.02 -26.80 -29.45
CA TYR A 197 8.90 -27.30 -30.23
C TYR A 197 8.99 -26.81 -31.67
N THR A 198 8.75 -27.71 -32.60
CA THR A 198 8.53 -27.35 -34.00
C THR A 198 7.13 -26.74 -34.11
N VAL A 199 7.07 -25.40 -34.20
CA VAL A 199 5.85 -24.69 -34.54
C VAL A 199 5.64 -24.76 -36.06
N ALA A 200 4.45 -25.18 -36.49
CA ALA A 200 4.08 -25.22 -37.89
C ALA A 200 3.30 -23.96 -38.27
N GLY A 201 3.52 -23.43 -39.48
CA GLY A 201 2.81 -22.27 -40.01
C GLY A 201 3.48 -20.92 -39.73
N GLU A 202 2.83 -19.84 -40.18
CA GLU A 202 3.29 -18.47 -39.94
C GLU A 202 2.82 -17.97 -38.57
N PRO A 203 3.62 -17.13 -37.89
CA PRO A 203 3.20 -16.54 -36.62
C PRO A 203 2.00 -15.62 -36.81
N VAL A 204 1.00 -15.77 -35.94
CA VAL A 204 -0.22 -14.94 -35.96
C VAL A 204 0.09 -13.50 -35.57
N LYS A 205 1.11 -13.29 -34.73
CA LYS A 205 1.54 -11.96 -34.31
C LYS A 205 3.06 -11.91 -34.15
N ARG A 206 3.63 -10.77 -34.52
CA ARG A 206 5.05 -10.43 -34.36
C ARG A 206 5.16 -9.13 -33.57
N TRP A 207 6.20 -9.04 -32.74
CA TRP A 207 6.60 -7.84 -32.03
C TRP A 207 8.11 -7.67 -32.17
N ASP A 208 8.55 -6.42 -32.05
CA ASP A 208 9.95 -6.04 -32.09
C ASP A 208 10.28 -5.26 -30.82
N LEU A 209 11.08 -5.81 -29.91
CA LEU A 209 11.37 -5.16 -28.62
C LEU A 209 12.13 -3.83 -28.75
N SER A 210 12.68 -3.51 -29.93
CA SER A 210 13.21 -2.16 -30.19
C SER A 210 12.11 -1.09 -30.30
N ARG A 211 10.85 -1.50 -30.49
CA ARG A 211 9.68 -0.62 -30.67
C ARG A 211 8.54 -0.91 -29.69
N ASP A 212 8.38 -2.16 -29.31
CA ASP A 212 7.34 -2.65 -28.41
C ASP A 212 7.93 -2.94 -27.02
N SER A 213 7.19 -2.59 -25.97
CA SER A 213 7.55 -3.00 -24.60
C SER A 213 7.25 -4.48 -24.39
N ILE A 214 8.12 -5.21 -23.66
CA ILE A 214 7.84 -6.59 -23.24
C ILE A 214 6.55 -6.69 -22.43
N VAL A 215 6.21 -5.66 -21.65
CA VAL A 215 4.96 -5.60 -20.87
C VAL A 215 3.74 -5.71 -21.79
N LYS A 216 3.76 -4.99 -22.92
CA LYS A 216 2.69 -5.06 -23.93
C LYS A 216 2.54 -6.47 -24.50
N VAL A 217 3.67 -7.15 -24.77
CA VAL A 217 3.67 -8.54 -25.25
C VAL A 217 3.03 -9.46 -24.20
N LEU A 218 3.41 -9.33 -22.93
CA LEU A 218 2.84 -10.14 -21.84
C LEU A 218 1.34 -9.90 -21.67
N ILE A 219 0.88 -8.64 -21.68
CA ILE A 219 -0.55 -8.31 -21.57
C ILE A 219 -1.32 -8.90 -22.75
N GLU A 220 -0.89 -8.64 -23.98
CA GLU A 220 -1.63 -9.11 -25.16
C GLU A 220 -1.67 -10.65 -25.26
N THR A 221 -0.59 -11.33 -24.83
CA THR A 221 -0.55 -12.79 -24.79
C THR A 221 -1.32 -13.38 -23.61
N SER A 222 -1.45 -12.65 -22.50
CA SER A 222 -2.28 -13.06 -21.36
C SER A 222 -3.78 -13.14 -21.70
N THR A 223 -4.24 -12.39 -22.70
CA THR A 223 -5.64 -12.42 -23.18
C THR A 223 -5.95 -13.58 -24.13
N LYS A 224 -4.95 -14.37 -24.52
CA LYS A 224 -5.13 -15.48 -25.47
C LYS A 224 -5.63 -16.73 -24.75
N LEU A 225 -6.74 -17.27 -25.22
CA LEU A 225 -7.29 -18.54 -24.79
C LEU A 225 -6.66 -19.69 -25.58
N GLY A 226 -6.59 -20.87 -24.96
CA GLY A 226 -5.97 -22.05 -25.52
C GLY A 226 -4.45 -22.07 -25.36
N TYR A 227 -3.80 -22.94 -26.14
CA TYR A 227 -2.36 -23.16 -26.08
C TYR A 227 -1.60 -22.27 -27.06
N GLY A 228 -0.38 -21.91 -26.71
CA GLY A 228 0.50 -21.22 -27.64
C GLY A 228 1.96 -21.24 -27.25
N VAL A 229 2.78 -20.85 -28.22
CA VAL A 229 4.23 -20.70 -28.10
C VAL A 229 4.57 -19.26 -28.43
N ILE A 230 5.28 -18.59 -27.53
CA ILE A 230 5.93 -17.31 -27.84
C ILE A 230 7.41 -17.61 -28.10
N GLU A 231 7.86 -17.41 -29.33
CA GLU A 231 9.26 -17.48 -29.70
C GLU A 231 9.91 -16.12 -29.50
N VAL A 232 11.06 -16.09 -28.83
CA VAL A 232 11.89 -14.89 -28.60
C VAL A 232 13.28 -15.17 -29.15
N ALA A 233 13.69 -14.43 -30.18
CA ALA A 233 14.99 -14.58 -30.84
C ALA A 233 15.88 -13.34 -30.62
N THR A 234 17.07 -13.56 -30.07
CA THR A 234 18.10 -12.53 -29.79
C THR A 234 19.48 -13.16 -29.94
N ASP A 235 20.39 -12.55 -30.72
CA ASP A 235 21.81 -12.91 -30.80
C ASP A 235 22.10 -14.41 -31.02
N GLY A 236 21.35 -15.04 -31.92
CA GLY A 236 21.48 -16.48 -32.21
C GLY A 236 20.96 -17.40 -31.09
N VAL A 237 20.38 -16.84 -30.03
CA VAL A 237 19.66 -17.56 -28.97
C VAL A 237 18.17 -17.49 -29.24
N LYS A 238 17.54 -18.66 -29.33
CA LYS A 238 16.09 -18.78 -29.46
C LYS A 238 15.50 -19.29 -28.15
N ARG A 239 14.46 -18.62 -27.65
CA ARG A 239 13.68 -19.05 -26.49
C ARG A 239 12.24 -19.30 -26.88
N GLN A 240 11.60 -20.28 -26.27
CA GLN A 240 10.18 -20.57 -26.43
C GLN A 240 9.49 -20.56 -25.07
N LEU A 241 8.52 -19.68 -24.91
CA LEU A 241 7.63 -19.63 -23.75
C LEU A 241 6.38 -20.41 -24.11
N LEU A 242 6.07 -21.44 -23.34
CA LEU A 242 4.86 -22.23 -23.48
C LEU A 242 3.75 -21.64 -22.62
N ILE A 243 2.66 -21.25 -23.26
CA ILE A 243 1.56 -20.59 -22.58
C ILE A 243 0.25 -21.37 -22.79
N GLN A 244 -0.62 -21.33 -21.78
CA GLN A 244 -2.00 -21.78 -21.88
C GLN A 244 -2.89 -20.82 -21.10
N ASP A 245 -3.96 -20.35 -21.75
CA ASP A 245 -4.99 -19.50 -21.13
C ASP A 245 -4.38 -18.31 -20.35
N GLY A 246 -3.40 -17.66 -20.96
CA GLY A 246 -2.69 -16.51 -20.40
C GLY A 246 -1.67 -16.82 -19.30
N HIS A 247 -1.41 -18.09 -19.00
CA HIS A 247 -0.40 -18.49 -18.03
C HIS A 247 0.80 -19.16 -18.69
N LEU A 248 1.99 -18.92 -18.16
CA LEU A 248 3.25 -19.52 -18.55
C LEU A 248 3.49 -20.82 -17.80
N TYR A 249 3.88 -21.85 -18.53
CA TYR A 249 4.14 -23.16 -17.95
C TYR A 249 5.58 -23.66 -18.13
N ASP A 250 6.28 -23.25 -19.18
CA ASP A 250 7.68 -23.63 -19.40
C ASP A 250 8.41 -22.59 -20.25
N ILE A 251 9.73 -22.54 -20.10
CA ILE A 251 10.64 -21.79 -20.95
C ILE A 251 11.75 -22.72 -21.42
N ARG A 252 11.89 -22.80 -22.74
CA ARG A 252 12.94 -23.55 -23.42
C ARG A 252 13.88 -22.63 -24.14
N ARG A 253 15.13 -23.06 -24.32
CA ARG A 253 16.20 -22.28 -24.93
C ARG A 253 17.05 -23.15 -25.83
N GLU A 254 17.46 -22.59 -26.97
CA GLU A 254 18.44 -23.15 -27.88
C GLU A 254 19.52 -22.10 -28.22
N PRO A 255 20.82 -22.42 -28.08
CA PRO A 255 21.36 -23.66 -27.52
C PRO A 255 21.05 -23.78 -26.01
N ALA A 256 20.80 -24.99 -25.52
CA ALA A 256 20.59 -25.22 -24.08
C ALA A 256 21.86 -24.84 -23.28
N THR A 257 21.68 -24.31 -22.08
CA THR A 257 22.79 -24.02 -21.14
C THR A 257 22.54 -24.66 -19.81
N ASP A 258 23.55 -25.37 -19.31
CA ASP A 258 23.53 -26.00 -18.00
C ASP A 258 23.22 -25.03 -16.86
N SER A 259 23.67 -23.77 -16.95
CA SER A 259 23.42 -22.76 -15.92
C SER A 259 21.95 -22.39 -15.73
N GLU A 260 21.10 -22.72 -16.69
CA GLU A 260 19.65 -22.48 -16.67
C GLU A 260 18.84 -23.74 -16.33
N SER A 261 19.52 -24.85 -16.08
CA SER A 261 18.90 -26.12 -15.70
C SER A 261 18.46 -26.09 -14.23
N VAL A 262 17.39 -26.84 -13.90
CA VAL A 262 16.86 -26.85 -12.53
C VAL A 262 17.87 -27.45 -11.55
N GLU A 263 18.59 -28.49 -11.99
CA GLU A 263 19.61 -29.14 -11.18
C GLU A 263 20.80 -28.23 -10.89
N HIS A 264 21.20 -27.37 -11.84
CA HIS A 264 22.27 -26.41 -11.60
C HIS A 264 21.83 -25.31 -10.62
N LEU A 265 20.61 -24.79 -10.76
CA LEU A 265 20.08 -23.78 -9.83
C LEU A 265 19.93 -24.35 -8.41
N LEU A 266 19.48 -25.59 -8.29
CA LEU A 266 19.38 -26.28 -7.00
C LEU A 266 20.76 -26.56 -6.40
N ALA A 267 21.75 -27.01 -7.20
CA ALA A 267 23.12 -27.20 -6.73
C ALA A 267 23.79 -25.88 -6.31
N ALA A 268 23.57 -24.79 -7.08
CA ALA A 268 24.07 -23.47 -6.74
C ALA A 268 23.50 -22.92 -5.42
N SER A 269 22.31 -23.38 -5.03
CA SER A 269 21.71 -23.06 -3.71
C SER A 269 22.28 -23.90 -2.56
N GLY A 270 23.25 -24.79 -2.82
CA GLY A 270 23.88 -25.65 -1.81
C GLY A 270 23.03 -26.85 -1.37
N ARG A 271 21.91 -27.13 -2.06
CA ARG A 271 21.00 -28.25 -1.73
C ARG A 271 21.56 -29.61 -2.14
N PHE A 272 22.43 -29.66 -3.15
CA PHE A 272 22.98 -30.89 -3.72
C PHE A 272 24.47 -30.76 -3.99
N ASP A 273 25.19 -31.87 -3.82
CA ASP A 273 26.56 -31.97 -4.31
C ASP A 273 26.61 -32.29 -5.82
N ALA A 274 27.78 -32.10 -6.42
CA ALA A 274 27.98 -32.36 -7.85
C ALA A 274 27.77 -33.83 -8.23
N THR A 275 27.88 -34.76 -7.28
CA THR A 275 27.76 -36.20 -7.53
C THR A 275 26.30 -36.63 -7.65
N ALA A 276 25.40 -36.05 -6.85
CA ALA A 276 23.96 -36.25 -6.95
C ALA A 276 23.43 -35.74 -8.30
N VAL A 277 23.90 -34.56 -8.74
CA VAL A 277 23.54 -33.99 -10.05
C VAL A 277 24.03 -34.88 -11.20
N ALA A 278 25.28 -35.36 -11.14
CA ALA A 278 25.83 -36.26 -12.16
C ALA A 278 25.04 -37.58 -12.25
N SER A 279 24.73 -38.18 -11.10
CA SER A 279 23.95 -39.42 -11.00
C SER A 279 22.53 -39.23 -11.54
N ALA A 280 21.89 -38.11 -11.23
CA ALA A 280 20.57 -37.77 -11.76
C ALA A 280 20.59 -37.58 -13.27
N ARG A 281 21.62 -36.94 -13.84
CA ARG A 281 21.77 -36.79 -15.30
C ARG A 281 21.97 -38.13 -16.00
N GLU A 282 22.76 -39.03 -15.41
CA GLU A 282 22.94 -40.37 -15.95
C GLU A 282 21.63 -41.18 -15.94
N LEU A 283 20.88 -41.12 -14.84
CA LEU A 283 19.58 -41.79 -14.73
C LEU A 283 18.55 -41.18 -15.70
N ALA A 284 18.52 -39.85 -15.81
CA ALA A 284 17.68 -39.11 -16.75
C ALA A 284 17.90 -39.55 -18.19
N ALA A 285 19.17 -39.66 -18.61
CA ALA A 285 19.52 -40.16 -19.94
C ALA A 285 19.08 -41.62 -20.16
N LYS A 286 19.23 -42.50 -19.14
CA LYS A 286 18.84 -43.91 -19.23
C LYS A 286 17.33 -44.12 -19.29
N GLN A 287 16.57 -43.35 -18.51
CA GLN A 287 15.13 -43.52 -18.37
C GLN A 287 14.31 -42.55 -19.25
N ASN A 288 14.98 -41.68 -20.00
CA ASN A 288 14.37 -40.64 -20.82
C ASN A 288 13.44 -39.71 -20.00
N ILE A 289 13.85 -39.38 -18.77
CA ILE A 289 13.18 -38.45 -17.84
C ILE A 289 14.00 -37.17 -17.68
N THR A 290 13.43 -36.14 -17.06
CA THR A 290 14.19 -34.91 -16.77
C THR A 290 15.18 -35.13 -15.61
N PRO A 291 16.32 -34.40 -15.56
CA PRO A 291 17.24 -34.48 -14.42
C PRO A 291 16.56 -34.18 -13.07
N GLY A 292 15.57 -33.29 -13.04
CA GLY A 292 14.78 -33.00 -11.85
C GLY A 292 13.96 -34.20 -11.37
N GLU A 293 13.27 -34.89 -12.28
CA GLU A 293 12.55 -36.14 -11.96
C GLU A 293 13.51 -37.25 -11.53
N ALA A 294 14.71 -37.32 -12.13
CA ALA A 294 15.73 -38.27 -11.73
C ALA A 294 16.25 -38.01 -10.30
N LEU A 295 16.42 -36.75 -9.89
CA LEU A 295 16.74 -36.39 -8.50
C LEU A 295 15.66 -36.88 -7.53
N VAL A 296 14.39 -36.83 -7.94
CA VAL A 296 13.28 -37.36 -7.14
C VAL A 296 13.29 -38.88 -7.10
N ALA A 297 13.51 -39.54 -8.23
CA ALA A 297 13.58 -40.99 -8.34
C ALA A 297 14.73 -41.60 -7.52
N LEU A 298 15.86 -40.88 -7.42
CA LEU A 298 17.01 -41.25 -6.60
C LEU A 298 16.81 -40.95 -5.10
N GLY A 299 15.71 -40.29 -4.72
CA GLY A 299 15.43 -39.92 -3.33
C GLY A 299 16.26 -38.74 -2.82
N HIS A 300 16.90 -37.98 -3.71
CA HIS A 300 17.65 -36.78 -3.34
C HIS A 300 16.73 -35.58 -3.10
N LEU A 301 15.62 -35.47 -3.85
CA LEU A 301 14.72 -34.31 -3.82
C LEU A 301 13.27 -34.78 -3.64
N PRO A 302 12.48 -34.22 -2.72
CA PRO A 302 11.04 -34.51 -2.67
C PRO A 302 10.29 -33.79 -3.81
N HIS A 303 9.19 -34.37 -4.28
CA HIS A 303 8.38 -33.82 -5.39
C HIS A 303 7.95 -32.36 -5.18
N GLN A 304 7.61 -31.97 -3.94
CA GLN A 304 7.20 -30.59 -3.63
C GLN A 304 8.36 -29.60 -3.83
N GLU A 305 9.58 -29.97 -3.45
CA GLU A 305 10.75 -29.11 -3.66
C GLU A 305 11.13 -29.04 -5.15
N LEU A 306 10.90 -30.11 -5.93
CA LEU A 306 11.05 -30.05 -7.38
C LEU A 306 10.07 -29.05 -8.01
N ALA A 307 8.80 -29.07 -7.61
CA ALA A 307 7.80 -28.12 -8.11
C ALA A 307 8.19 -26.66 -7.80
N ILE A 308 8.68 -26.40 -6.58
CA ILE A 308 9.21 -25.08 -6.18
C ILE A 308 10.43 -24.71 -7.02
N GLY A 309 11.41 -25.61 -7.16
CA GLY A 309 12.63 -25.37 -7.93
C GLY A 309 12.36 -25.06 -9.40
N LEU A 310 11.44 -25.79 -10.01
CA LEU A 310 11.01 -25.56 -11.39
C LEU A 310 10.25 -24.22 -11.55
N ARG A 311 9.39 -23.85 -10.59
CA ARG A 311 8.72 -22.53 -10.58
C ARG A 311 9.75 -21.40 -10.46
N THR A 312 10.72 -21.56 -9.56
CA THR A 312 11.83 -20.60 -9.40
C THR A 312 12.67 -20.48 -10.66
N ARG A 313 13.00 -21.60 -11.32
CA ARG A 313 13.66 -21.60 -12.64
C ARG A 313 12.83 -20.83 -13.66
N LEU A 314 11.52 -21.06 -13.71
CA LEU A 314 10.64 -20.42 -14.67
C LEU A 314 10.60 -18.89 -14.47
N LEU A 315 10.49 -18.43 -13.22
CA LEU A 315 10.57 -17.00 -12.87
C LEU A 315 11.93 -16.39 -13.23
N PHE A 316 13.03 -17.11 -12.94
CA PHE A 316 14.38 -16.69 -13.30
C PHE A 316 14.53 -16.48 -14.81
N LEU A 317 14.10 -17.47 -15.61
CA LEU A 317 14.15 -17.40 -17.08
C LEU A 317 13.24 -16.32 -17.63
N LEU A 318 12.02 -16.19 -17.09
CA LEU A 318 11.09 -15.13 -17.49
C LEU A 318 11.68 -13.74 -17.20
N THR A 319 12.36 -13.56 -16.07
CA THR A 319 13.07 -12.32 -15.73
C THR A 319 14.15 -12.00 -16.74
N ARG A 320 14.93 -13.00 -17.19
CA ARG A 320 15.93 -12.79 -18.24
C ARG A 320 15.29 -12.41 -19.58
N VAL A 321 14.16 -13.00 -19.93
CA VAL A 321 13.39 -12.62 -21.14
C VAL A 321 12.88 -11.19 -21.03
N CYS A 322 12.38 -10.79 -19.85
CA CYS A 322 11.87 -9.44 -19.62
C CYS A 322 12.96 -8.37 -19.56
N ALA A 323 14.21 -8.76 -19.32
CA ALA A 323 15.36 -7.85 -19.35
C ALA A 323 15.91 -7.59 -20.77
N LEU A 324 15.41 -8.29 -21.80
CA LEU A 324 15.83 -8.08 -23.18
C LEU A 324 15.34 -6.72 -23.68
N LYS A 325 16.23 -5.96 -24.33
CA LYS A 325 15.92 -4.66 -24.96
C LYS A 325 15.75 -4.74 -26.47
N ASP A 326 16.34 -5.76 -27.09
CA ASP A 326 16.28 -6.00 -28.53
C ASP A 326 16.07 -7.50 -28.77
N ALA A 327 14.92 -7.84 -29.33
CA ALA A 327 14.51 -9.20 -29.64
C ALA A 327 13.36 -9.18 -30.64
N GLN A 328 13.35 -10.18 -31.52
CA GLN A 328 12.19 -10.46 -32.38
C GLN A 328 11.31 -11.49 -31.67
N ILE A 329 10.04 -11.14 -31.47
CA ILE A 329 9.07 -11.98 -30.79
C ILE A 329 7.97 -12.40 -31.74
N ALA A 330 7.59 -13.67 -31.70
CA ALA A 330 6.54 -14.23 -32.55
C ALA A 330 5.63 -15.17 -31.74
N TYR A 331 4.32 -15.06 -31.93
CA TYR A 331 3.33 -15.93 -31.28
C TYR A 331 2.71 -16.92 -32.26
N TYR A 332 2.67 -18.19 -31.85
CA TYR A 332 2.11 -19.30 -32.60
C TYR A 332 1.05 -19.99 -31.73
N PRO A 333 -0.23 -20.01 -32.13
CA PRO A 333 -1.23 -20.82 -31.44
C PRO A 333 -0.94 -22.30 -31.65
N LEU A 334 -1.30 -23.11 -30.67
CA LEU A 334 -1.23 -24.57 -30.75
C LEU A 334 -2.63 -25.16 -30.57
N ASP A 335 -2.96 -26.17 -31.37
CA ASP A 335 -4.24 -26.89 -31.22
C ASP A 335 -4.26 -27.74 -29.95
N GLN A 336 -3.11 -28.32 -29.59
CA GLN A 336 -2.97 -29.20 -28.45
C GLN A 336 -1.61 -29.00 -27.77
N TYR A 337 -1.59 -29.15 -26.45
CA TYR A 337 -0.34 -29.16 -25.72
C TYR A 337 0.33 -30.54 -25.77
N PRO A 338 1.62 -30.60 -26.12
CA PRO A 338 2.34 -31.87 -26.29
C PRO A 338 2.79 -32.55 -25.00
N GLY A 339 2.56 -31.98 -23.81
CA GLY A 339 3.06 -32.52 -22.53
C GLY A 339 2.03 -32.52 -21.40
N THR A 340 2.47 -32.89 -20.21
CA THR A 340 1.74 -32.68 -18.95
C THR A 340 2.53 -31.73 -18.08
N PHE A 341 1.88 -30.74 -17.50
CA PHE A 341 2.55 -29.78 -16.63
C PHE A 341 2.66 -30.33 -15.21
N LEU A 342 3.89 -30.38 -14.68
CA LEU A 342 4.15 -30.65 -13.26
C LEU A 342 4.11 -29.37 -12.41
N LEU A 343 3.85 -28.22 -13.04
CA LEU A 343 4.13 -26.91 -12.49
C LEU A 343 2.85 -26.13 -12.20
N GLN A 344 2.89 -25.37 -11.10
CA GLN A 344 1.98 -24.25 -10.95
C GLN A 344 2.35 -23.20 -12.01
N PRO A 345 1.42 -22.84 -12.89
CA PRO A 345 1.73 -21.89 -13.96
C PRO A 345 1.86 -20.47 -13.41
N ILE A 346 2.56 -19.62 -14.14
CA ILE A 346 2.77 -18.21 -13.79
C ILE A 346 1.83 -17.35 -14.63
N SER A 347 0.97 -16.55 -13.99
CA SER A 347 0.13 -15.58 -14.69
C SER A 347 1.01 -14.54 -15.39
N LEU A 348 0.90 -14.46 -16.73
CA LEU A 348 1.67 -13.48 -17.51
C LEU A 348 1.21 -12.05 -17.17
N LEU A 349 -0.07 -11.89 -16.83
CA LEU A 349 -0.66 -10.62 -16.49
C LEU A 349 -0.17 -10.10 -15.13
N GLU A 350 -0.16 -10.95 -14.11
CA GLU A 350 0.42 -10.61 -12.80
C GLU A 350 1.89 -10.24 -12.95
N ARG A 351 2.65 -10.99 -13.77
CA ARG A 351 4.06 -10.67 -14.03
C ARG A 351 4.23 -9.34 -14.74
N ALA A 352 3.39 -9.03 -15.73
CA ALA A 352 3.42 -7.75 -16.41
C ALA A 352 3.18 -6.60 -15.43
N MET A 353 2.18 -6.73 -14.56
CA MET A 353 1.88 -5.74 -13.53
C MET A 353 3.04 -5.57 -12.53
N GLU A 354 3.65 -6.67 -12.08
CA GLU A 354 4.79 -6.65 -11.16
C GLU A 354 5.99 -5.90 -11.75
N LEU A 355 6.29 -6.12 -13.04
CA LEU A 355 7.39 -5.44 -13.74
C LEU A 355 7.14 -3.94 -13.82
N VAL A 356 5.93 -3.54 -14.22
CA VAL A 356 5.54 -2.13 -14.30
C VAL A 356 5.58 -1.49 -12.91
N ARG A 357 4.96 -2.12 -11.91
CA ARG A 357 4.94 -1.61 -10.53
C ARG A 357 6.35 -1.48 -9.96
N SER A 358 7.23 -2.47 -10.15
CA SER A 358 8.62 -2.41 -9.68
C SER A 358 9.39 -1.26 -10.30
N HIS A 359 9.21 -1.02 -11.60
CA HIS A 359 9.84 0.11 -12.28
C HIS A 359 9.41 1.44 -11.66
N TRP A 360 8.10 1.68 -11.52
CA TRP A 360 7.56 2.94 -11.01
C TRP A 360 7.77 3.14 -9.51
N THR A 361 7.91 2.07 -8.74
CA THR A 361 8.21 2.15 -7.29
C THR A 361 9.68 2.47 -7.03
N ALA A 362 10.58 2.10 -7.96
CA ALA A 362 12.01 2.39 -7.85
C ALA A 362 12.35 3.87 -8.17
N LEU A 363 11.44 4.61 -8.81
CA LEU A 363 11.64 6.02 -9.11
C LEU A 363 11.55 6.89 -7.86
N SER A 364 12.34 7.96 -7.85
CA SER A 364 12.29 9.00 -6.83
C SER A 364 10.97 9.79 -6.89
N SER A 365 10.63 10.46 -5.78
CA SER A 365 9.45 11.33 -5.73
C SER A 365 9.53 12.50 -6.74
N GLU A 366 10.73 12.95 -7.11
CA GLU A 366 10.93 14.02 -8.11
C GLU A 366 10.62 13.52 -9.53
N GLU A 367 11.08 12.33 -9.88
CA GLU A 367 10.76 11.69 -11.16
C GLU A 367 9.26 11.43 -11.28
N LEU A 368 8.62 10.90 -10.21
CA LEU A 368 7.17 10.69 -10.19
C LEU A 368 6.38 12.00 -10.37
N ARG A 369 6.81 13.10 -9.75
CA ARG A 369 6.18 14.43 -9.95
C ARG A 369 6.24 14.92 -11.38
N THR A 370 7.30 14.57 -12.11
CA THR A 370 7.39 14.90 -13.54
C THR A 370 6.25 14.24 -14.32
N HIS A 371 5.94 12.98 -14.00
CA HIS A 371 4.81 12.25 -14.60
C HIS A 371 3.44 12.74 -14.11
N GLU A 372 3.33 13.16 -12.85
CA GLU A 372 2.10 13.73 -12.28
C GLU A 372 1.56 14.90 -13.11
N SER A 373 2.46 15.77 -13.58
CA SER A 373 2.09 16.93 -14.40
C SER A 373 1.31 16.54 -15.66
N SER A 374 1.61 15.37 -16.23
CA SER A 374 0.95 14.83 -17.42
C SER A 374 -0.50 14.39 -17.18
N PHE A 375 -0.91 14.19 -15.93
CA PHE A 375 -2.28 13.84 -15.55
C PHE A 375 -3.13 15.04 -15.15
N SER A 376 -2.52 16.19 -14.90
CA SER A 376 -3.21 17.38 -14.35
C SER A 376 -4.38 17.88 -15.23
N GLN A 377 -4.27 17.69 -16.54
CA GLN A 377 -5.24 18.16 -17.54
C GLN A 377 -6.32 17.14 -17.89
N PHE A 378 -6.22 15.91 -17.37
CA PHE A 378 -7.08 14.81 -17.77
C PHE A 378 -7.95 14.31 -16.62
N HIS A 379 -9.08 13.71 -16.95
CA HIS A 379 -9.74 12.76 -16.07
C HIS A 379 -9.36 11.35 -16.47
N LEU A 380 -9.23 10.49 -15.48
CA LEU A 380 -8.99 9.08 -15.64
C LEU A 380 -10.33 8.36 -15.65
N ALA A 381 -10.52 7.50 -16.63
CA ALA A 381 -11.68 6.63 -16.73
C ALA A 381 -11.21 5.20 -17.00
N LEU A 382 -11.92 4.23 -16.45
CA LEU A 382 -11.72 2.83 -16.80
C LEU A 382 -12.08 2.62 -18.27
N ILE A 383 -11.31 1.79 -18.97
CA ILE A 383 -11.63 1.33 -20.32
C ILE A 383 -12.76 0.30 -20.19
N ASP A 384 -13.84 0.50 -20.95
CA ASP A 384 -15.02 -0.37 -20.97
C ASP A 384 -15.30 -0.83 -22.42
N PRO A 385 -15.25 -2.15 -22.71
CA PRO A 385 -14.87 -3.24 -21.80
C PRO A 385 -13.36 -3.25 -21.50
N PRO A 386 -12.93 -3.71 -20.31
CA PRO A 386 -11.51 -3.81 -19.99
C PRO A 386 -10.84 -4.87 -20.88
N PRO A 387 -9.54 -4.70 -21.23
CA PRO A 387 -8.82 -5.63 -22.10
C PRO A 387 -8.68 -7.05 -21.52
N PHE A 388 -8.83 -7.20 -20.20
CA PHE A 388 -8.79 -8.47 -19.48
C PHE A 388 -9.64 -8.39 -18.22
N ASN A 389 -9.93 -9.55 -17.62
CA ASN A 389 -10.64 -9.60 -16.35
C ASN A 389 -9.75 -9.06 -15.22
N VAL A 390 -10.16 -7.95 -14.60
CA VAL A 390 -9.37 -7.26 -13.57
C VAL A 390 -9.22 -8.10 -12.29
N SER A 391 -10.11 -9.06 -12.04
CA SER A 391 -9.97 -9.95 -10.86
C SER A 391 -8.71 -10.82 -10.91
N VAL A 392 -8.09 -10.98 -12.08
CA VAL A 392 -6.85 -11.75 -12.27
C VAL A 392 -5.61 -11.01 -11.76
N LEU A 393 -5.70 -9.69 -11.52
CA LEU A 393 -4.55 -8.91 -11.02
C LEU A 393 -4.25 -9.09 -9.53
N ASP A 394 -5.14 -9.76 -8.79
CA ASP A 394 -5.05 -9.95 -7.33
C ASP A 394 -4.66 -8.65 -6.58
N LEU A 395 -5.37 -7.56 -6.92
CA LEU A 395 -5.08 -6.24 -6.37
C LEU A 395 -5.31 -6.22 -4.84
N PRO A 396 -4.38 -5.63 -4.06
CA PRO A 396 -4.63 -5.35 -2.65
C PRO A 396 -5.93 -4.56 -2.47
N ALA A 397 -6.66 -4.79 -1.38
CA ALA A 397 -7.99 -4.20 -1.16
C ALA A 397 -8.04 -2.67 -1.36
N LYS A 398 -7.00 -1.93 -0.96
CA LYS A 398 -6.92 -0.48 -1.16
C LYS A 398 -6.79 -0.08 -2.64
N GLU A 399 -6.05 -0.85 -3.43
CA GLU A 399 -5.86 -0.63 -4.87
C GLU A 399 -7.12 -1.05 -5.66
N ALA A 400 -7.74 -2.17 -5.28
CA ALA A 400 -9.03 -2.59 -5.81
C ALA A 400 -10.09 -1.49 -5.59
N ARG A 401 -10.12 -0.89 -4.39
CA ARG A 401 -11.02 0.23 -4.08
C ARG A 401 -10.75 1.46 -4.94
N LEU A 402 -9.49 1.78 -5.23
CA LEU A 402 -9.16 2.87 -6.15
C LEU A 402 -9.75 2.60 -7.54
N LEU A 403 -9.60 1.38 -8.05
CA LEU A 403 -10.14 1.00 -9.35
C LEU A 403 -11.67 1.09 -9.39
N GLU A 404 -12.36 0.66 -8.33
CA GLU A 404 -13.82 0.84 -8.19
C GLU A 404 -14.20 2.33 -8.26
N VAL A 405 -13.51 3.19 -7.52
CA VAL A 405 -13.76 4.63 -7.48
C VAL A 405 -13.60 5.31 -8.86
N VAL A 406 -12.65 4.82 -9.67
CA VAL A 406 -12.43 5.27 -11.06
C VAL A 406 -13.45 4.65 -12.02
N GLY A 407 -13.90 3.41 -11.75
CA GLY A 407 -14.94 2.72 -12.52
C GLY A 407 -16.33 3.34 -12.35
N GLU A 408 -16.64 3.90 -11.19
CA GLU A 408 -17.92 4.60 -10.92
C GLU A 408 -18.09 5.89 -11.75
N ARG A 409 -17.03 6.71 -11.82
CA ARG A 409 -17.02 7.96 -12.58
C ARG A 409 -15.60 8.38 -12.93
N SER A 410 -15.45 9.11 -14.04
CA SER A 410 -14.16 9.69 -14.40
C SER A 410 -13.75 10.78 -13.39
N ARG A 411 -12.48 10.78 -12.98
CA ARG A 411 -11.97 11.68 -11.93
C ARG A 411 -10.62 12.24 -12.29
N GLY A 412 -10.34 13.47 -11.84
CA GLY A 412 -8.98 14.02 -11.90
C GLY A 412 -8.08 13.39 -10.84
N LEU A 413 -6.77 13.41 -11.05
CA LEU A 413 -5.79 12.83 -10.13
C LEU A 413 -5.89 13.42 -8.70
N ARG A 414 -6.14 14.73 -8.58
CA ARG A 414 -6.33 15.40 -7.28
C ARG A 414 -7.55 14.88 -6.51
N ASP A 415 -8.61 14.52 -7.21
CA ASP A 415 -9.81 13.95 -6.58
C ASP A 415 -9.54 12.51 -6.13
N LEU A 416 -8.72 11.77 -6.88
CA LEU A 416 -8.28 10.44 -6.49
C LEU A 416 -7.47 10.48 -5.20
N TYR A 417 -6.51 11.40 -5.04
CA TYR A 417 -5.75 11.57 -3.78
C TYR A 417 -6.64 11.78 -2.56
N ARG A 418 -7.78 12.47 -2.73
CA ARG A 418 -8.72 12.76 -1.63
C ARG A 418 -9.66 11.60 -1.30
N THR A 419 -9.90 10.72 -2.26
CA THR A 419 -10.94 9.68 -2.16
C THR A 419 -10.37 8.30 -1.88
N THR A 420 -9.09 8.09 -2.18
CA THR A 420 -8.38 6.86 -1.86
C THR A 420 -7.76 6.89 -0.45
N SER A 421 -7.49 5.71 0.10
CA SER A 421 -6.76 5.53 1.36
C SER A 421 -5.25 5.29 1.17
N LEU A 422 -4.79 5.34 -0.08
CA LEU A 422 -3.38 5.25 -0.46
C LEU A 422 -2.70 6.61 -0.27
N SER A 423 -1.38 6.62 -0.08
CA SER A 423 -0.61 7.88 -0.14
C SER A 423 -0.66 8.49 -1.55
N GLU A 424 -0.35 9.78 -1.70
CA GLU A 424 -0.31 10.43 -3.02
C GLU A 424 0.65 9.70 -3.97
N GLN A 425 1.85 9.34 -3.49
CA GLN A 425 2.84 8.61 -4.27
C GLN A 425 2.33 7.23 -4.68
N GLN A 426 1.75 6.46 -3.75
CA GLN A 426 1.18 5.14 -4.07
C GLN A 426 0.02 5.25 -5.08
N THR A 427 -0.84 6.26 -4.92
CA THR A 427 -1.96 6.54 -5.82
C THR A 427 -1.47 6.86 -7.23
N LEU A 428 -0.46 7.72 -7.35
CA LEU A 428 0.12 8.06 -8.63
C LEU A 428 0.78 6.85 -9.29
N THR A 429 1.60 6.09 -8.55
CA THR A 429 2.25 4.88 -9.05
C THR A 429 1.21 3.88 -9.58
N ILE A 430 0.16 3.58 -8.82
CA ILE A 430 -0.85 2.62 -9.26
C ILE A 430 -1.68 3.15 -10.44
N VAL A 431 -1.97 4.46 -10.50
CA VAL A 431 -2.63 5.08 -11.66
C VAL A 431 -1.79 4.89 -12.93
N ILE A 432 -0.48 5.15 -12.84
CA ILE A 432 0.43 4.97 -13.98
C ILE A 432 0.50 3.48 -14.37
N VAL A 433 0.64 2.58 -13.40
CA VAL A 433 0.63 1.13 -13.65
C VAL A 433 -0.65 0.72 -14.38
N LEU A 434 -1.83 1.14 -13.91
CA LEU A 434 -3.10 0.79 -14.52
C LEU A 434 -3.27 1.41 -15.92
N GLU A 435 -2.73 2.61 -16.16
CA GLU A 435 -2.69 3.20 -17.50
C GLU A 435 -1.79 2.40 -18.45
N GLU A 436 -0.56 2.06 -18.04
CA GLU A 436 0.38 1.28 -18.86
C GLU A 436 -0.12 -0.14 -19.13
N MET A 437 -0.89 -0.69 -18.19
CA MET A 437 -1.60 -1.97 -18.36
C MET A 437 -2.81 -1.87 -19.31
N GLY A 438 -3.16 -0.67 -19.79
CA GLY A 438 -4.29 -0.43 -20.69
C GLY A 438 -5.65 -0.54 -20.00
N LEU A 439 -5.72 -0.37 -18.67
CA LEU A 439 -6.98 -0.35 -17.93
C LEU A 439 -7.58 1.04 -17.82
N LEU A 440 -6.74 2.08 -17.83
CA LEU A 440 -7.18 3.47 -17.76
C LEU A 440 -6.96 4.18 -19.09
N ARG A 441 -7.88 5.10 -19.42
CA ARG A 441 -7.72 6.08 -20.48
C ARG A 441 -7.81 7.49 -19.94
N ARG A 442 -7.05 8.40 -20.54
CA ARG A 442 -7.13 9.84 -20.28
C ARG A 442 -8.27 10.44 -21.10
N LEU A 443 -9.17 11.14 -20.43
CA LEU A 443 -10.21 11.96 -21.04
C LEU A 443 -9.79 13.41 -20.91
N GLU A 444 -9.62 14.09 -22.05
CA GLU A 444 -9.39 15.53 -22.05
C GLU A 444 -10.56 16.22 -21.38
N VAL A 445 -10.25 17.03 -20.38
CA VAL A 445 -11.27 17.83 -19.75
C VAL A 445 -11.28 19.17 -20.45
N ASN A 446 -12.38 19.46 -21.15
CA ASN A 446 -12.64 20.85 -21.49
C ASN A 446 -12.71 21.63 -20.16
N THR A 447 -11.83 22.62 -20.00
CA THR A 447 -11.80 23.48 -18.80
C THR A 447 -13.19 24.04 -18.48
N TRP A 448 -13.97 24.29 -19.53
CA TRP A 448 -15.38 24.68 -19.45
C TRP A 448 -16.31 23.63 -18.80
N GLY A 449 -16.14 22.34 -19.09
CA GLY A 449 -16.92 21.28 -18.47
C GLY A 449 -16.57 21.07 -17.00
N ARG A 450 -15.31 21.29 -16.61
CA ARG A 450 -14.88 21.27 -15.19
C ARG A 450 -15.56 22.38 -14.39
N VAL A 451 -15.50 23.62 -14.88
CA VAL A 451 -16.15 24.76 -14.22
C VAL A 451 -17.67 24.54 -14.15
N LYS A 452 -18.28 24.09 -15.25
CA LYS A 452 -19.72 23.79 -15.28
C LYS A 452 -20.11 22.69 -14.31
N THR A 453 -19.36 21.59 -14.24
CA THR A 453 -19.64 20.47 -13.33
C THR A 453 -19.48 20.89 -11.87
N GLN A 454 -18.42 21.63 -11.53
CA GLN A 454 -18.23 22.14 -10.16
C GLN A 454 -19.32 23.14 -9.77
N GLN A 455 -19.75 24.02 -10.69
CA GLN A 455 -20.87 24.92 -10.44
C GLN A 455 -22.17 24.14 -10.19
N VAL A 456 -22.46 23.12 -11.01
CA VAL A 456 -23.63 22.24 -10.82
C VAL A 456 -23.57 21.55 -9.47
N GLU A 457 -22.46 20.91 -9.11
CA GLU A 457 -22.29 20.24 -7.80
C GLU A 457 -22.45 21.23 -6.63
N GLN A 458 -21.92 22.46 -6.74
CA GLN A 458 -22.10 23.48 -5.71
C GLN A 458 -23.55 23.95 -5.57
N ILE A 459 -24.29 24.07 -6.68
CA ILE A 459 -25.71 24.40 -6.67
C ILE A 459 -26.51 23.27 -6.03
N ASP A 460 -26.21 22.02 -6.38
CA ASP A 460 -26.88 20.85 -5.81
C ASP A 460 -26.63 20.75 -4.30
N LEU A 461 -25.39 20.90 -3.85
CA LEU A 461 -25.05 20.94 -2.42
C LEU A 461 -25.77 22.07 -1.70
N MET A 462 -25.82 23.27 -2.28
CA MET A 462 -26.53 24.39 -1.66
C MET A 462 -28.04 24.14 -1.62
N HIS A 463 -28.60 23.52 -2.65
CA HIS A 463 -30.01 23.17 -2.74
C HIS A 463 -30.40 22.14 -1.67
N GLU A 464 -29.57 21.12 -1.44
CA GLU A 464 -29.78 20.14 -0.36
C GLU A 464 -29.75 20.79 1.03
N ARG A 465 -28.85 21.75 1.24
CA ARG A 465 -28.75 22.51 2.49
C ARG A 465 -30.00 23.34 2.79
N LEU A 466 -30.75 23.79 1.78
CA LEU A 466 -31.99 24.57 1.97
C LEU A 466 -33.00 23.87 2.88
N LEU A 467 -33.02 22.54 2.90
CA LEU A 467 -33.98 21.74 3.65
C LEU A 467 -33.55 21.46 5.09
N ARG A 468 -32.25 21.58 5.39
CA ARG A 468 -31.67 21.13 6.66
C ARG A 468 -31.16 22.30 7.50
N ASP A 469 -30.55 23.28 6.85
CA ASP A 469 -29.80 24.34 7.52
C ASP A 469 -30.71 25.46 8.03
N ASN A 470 -30.34 26.03 9.17
CA ASN A 470 -30.98 27.23 9.70
C ASN A 470 -30.52 28.50 8.92
N HIS A 471 -31.16 29.66 9.16
CA HIS A 471 -30.82 30.89 8.42
C HIS A 471 -29.36 31.36 8.56
N PHE A 472 -28.69 31.10 9.69
CA PHE A 472 -27.27 31.45 9.86
C PHE A 472 -26.38 30.50 9.04
N GLU A 473 -26.62 29.19 9.15
CA GLU A 473 -25.88 28.15 8.43
C GLU A 473 -26.01 28.30 6.91
N LEU A 474 -27.23 28.59 6.43
CA LEU A 474 -27.51 28.81 5.01
C LEU A 474 -26.66 29.94 4.42
N LEU A 475 -26.54 31.05 5.15
CA LEU A 475 -25.69 32.19 4.75
C LEU A 475 -24.21 31.98 5.10
N ASN A 476 -23.85 30.82 5.63
CA ASN A 476 -22.51 30.49 6.11
C ASN A 476 -21.98 31.50 7.14
N LEU A 477 -22.85 31.89 8.07
CA LEU A 477 -22.58 32.81 9.16
C LEU A 477 -22.49 32.08 10.50
N HIS A 478 -21.67 32.61 11.40
CA HIS A 478 -21.81 32.27 12.81
C HIS A 478 -23.06 32.96 13.39
N TRP A 479 -23.76 32.32 14.33
CA TRP A 479 -25.01 32.86 14.89
C TRP A 479 -24.83 34.16 15.71
N SER A 480 -23.59 34.53 16.04
CA SER A 480 -23.22 35.81 16.65
C SER A 480 -22.93 36.93 15.63
N ALA A 481 -23.19 36.70 14.34
CA ALA A 481 -22.88 37.67 13.29
C ALA A 481 -23.67 38.98 13.45
N ASP A 482 -23.01 40.09 13.14
CA ASP A 482 -23.62 41.42 13.16
C ASP A 482 -24.34 41.77 11.84
N ASN A 483 -24.91 42.98 11.76
CA ASN A 483 -25.66 43.41 10.58
C ASN A 483 -24.79 43.57 9.32
N GLU A 484 -23.54 44.00 9.46
CA GLU A 484 -22.62 44.18 8.33
C GLU A 484 -22.24 42.80 7.76
N GLU A 485 -21.93 41.84 8.63
CA GLU A 485 -21.61 40.44 8.25
C GLU A 485 -22.80 39.77 7.54
N VAL A 486 -24.02 39.93 8.04
CA VAL A 486 -25.23 39.36 7.44
C VAL A 486 -25.48 39.92 6.04
N GLY A 487 -25.37 41.24 5.87
CA GLY A 487 -25.53 41.89 4.57
C GLY A 487 -24.49 41.42 3.56
N ALA A 488 -23.22 41.33 3.98
CA ALA A 488 -22.12 40.87 3.14
C ALA A 488 -22.30 39.41 2.69
N ALA A 489 -22.71 38.52 3.60
CA ALA A 489 -22.95 37.12 3.29
C ALA A 489 -24.12 36.92 2.31
N TYR A 490 -25.21 37.66 2.49
CA TYR A 490 -26.33 37.64 1.54
C TYR A 490 -25.89 38.08 0.14
N GLN A 491 -25.14 39.18 0.02
CA GLN A 491 -24.62 39.63 -1.28
C GLN A 491 -23.68 38.59 -1.91
N ALA A 492 -22.83 37.93 -1.11
CA ALA A 492 -21.96 36.87 -1.59
C ALA A 492 -22.75 35.69 -2.20
N VAL A 493 -23.89 35.33 -1.58
CA VAL A 493 -24.80 34.31 -2.14
C VAL A 493 -25.42 34.78 -3.45
N LEU A 494 -25.88 36.04 -3.54
CA LEU A 494 -26.47 36.57 -4.78
C LEU A 494 -25.48 36.63 -5.96
N VAL A 495 -24.22 36.99 -5.68
CA VAL A 495 -23.15 37.02 -6.68
C VAL A 495 -22.80 35.59 -7.10
N ARG A 496 -22.60 34.69 -6.14
CA ARG A 496 -22.21 33.30 -6.41
C ARG A 496 -23.25 32.53 -7.21
N PHE A 497 -24.54 32.81 -6.98
CA PHE A 497 -25.66 32.14 -7.65
C PHE A 497 -26.38 33.10 -8.59
N ASN A 498 -25.62 33.85 -9.40
CA ASN A 498 -26.16 34.71 -10.44
C ASN A 498 -26.58 33.88 -11.67
N PRO A 499 -27.88 33.87 -12.08
CA PRO A 499 -28.30 33.13 -13.25
C PRO A 499 -27.64 33.61 -14.55
N ASP A 500 -27.22 34.87 -14.62
CA ASP A 500 -26.59 35.45 -15.82
C ASP A 500 -25.16 34.93 -16.06
N ASP A 501 -24.50 34.37 -15.03
CA ASP A 501 -23.17 33.78 -15.13
C ASP A 501 -23.20 32.38 -15.78
N LEU A 502 -24.41 31.82 -15.97
CA LEU A 502 -24.61 30.52 -16.59
C LEU A 502 -24.79 30.64 -18.10
N SER A 503 -24.35 29.60 -18.83
CA SER A 503 -24.51 29.55 -20.28
C SER A 503 -25.99 29.56 -20.70
N ALA A 504 -26.30 30.10 -21.88
CA ALA A 504 -27.66 30.02 -22.45
C ALA A 504 -28.17 28.58 -22.64
N SER A 505 -27.27 27.60 -22.67
CA SER A 505 -27.57 26.15 -22.78
C SER A 505 -27.80 25.44 -21.44
N THR A 506 -28.02 26.19 -20.35
CA THR A 506 -28.12 25.60 -19.02
C THR A 506 -29.49 24.95 -18.80
N ASP A 507 -29.49 23.80 -18.15
CA ASP A 507 -30.69 23.03 -17.83
C ASP A 507 -31.72 23.88 -17.05
N PRO A 508 -32.98 23.98 -17.52
CA PRO A 508 -34.05 24.66 -16.78
C PRO A 508 -34.22 24.19 -15.33
N ALA A 509 -33.94 22.92 -15.03
CA ALA A 509 -34.01 22.39 -13.67
C ALA A 509 -32.95 23.04 -12.75
N LEU A 510 -31.75 23.31 -13.27
CA LEU A 510 -30.69 23.98 -12.50
C LEU A 510 -31.03 25.44 -12.23
N LEU A 511 -31.60 26.14 -13.22
CA LEU A 511 -32.10 27.51 -13.05
C LEU A 511 -33.19 27.58 -11.98
N ALA A 512 -34.08 26.59 -11.94
CA ALA A 512 -35.09 26.48 -10.88
C ALA A 512 -34.46 26.30 -9.49
N LYS A 513 -33.41 25.47 -9.36
CA LYS A 513 -32.68 25.32 -8.09
C LYS A 513 -32.01 26.62 -7.64
N ILE A 514 -31.36 27.35 -8.55
CA ILE A 514 -30.78 28.67 -8.25
C ILE A 514 -31.83 29.66 -7.78
N ALA A 515 -32.99 29.70 -8.44
CA ALA A 515 -34.09 30.57 -8.03
C ALA A 515 -34.54 30.24 -6.59
N GLN A 516 -34.67 28.95 -6.25
CA GLN A 516 -35.02 28.52 -4.90
C GLN A 516 -33.96 28.91 -3.87
N VAL A 517 -32.66 28.73 -4.17
CA VAL A 517 -31.55 29.16 -3.30
C VAL A 517 -31.62 30.67 -3.03
N ARG A 518 -31.83 31.48 -4.08
CA ARG A 518 -31.91 32.95 -3.96
C ARG A 518 -33.12 33.39 -3.15
N VAL A 519 -34.29 32.78 -3.36
CA VAL A 519 -35.51 33.08 -2.58
C VAL A 519 -35.26 32.79 -1.10
N ARG A 520 -34.73 31.60 -0.78
CA ARG A 520 -34.47 31.20 0.61
C ARG A 520 -33.38 32.05 1.28
N ALA A 521 -32.35 32.44 0.53
CA ALA A 521 -31.34 33.38 1.02
C ALA A 521 -31.94 34.77 1.29
N GLY A 522 -32.90 35.22 0.47
CA GLY A 522 -33.68 36.44 0.69
C GLY A 522 -34.53 36.38 1.96
N GLU A 523 -35.21 35.26 2.21
CA GLU A 523 -35.96 35.01 3.46
C GLU A 523 -35.03 35.05 4.67
N ALA A 524 -33.89 34.34 4.61
CA ALA A 524 -32.89 34.33 5.67
C ALA A 524 -32.38 35.75 5.96
N HIS A 525 -32.04 36.51 4.92
CA HIS A 525 -31.62 37.90 5.07
C HIS A 525 -32.74 38.77 5.66
N GLN A 526 -34.00 38.60 5.25
CA GLN A 526 -35.11 39.37 5.81
C GLN A 526 -35.27 39.15 7.31
N VAL A 527 -35.15 37.89 7.78
CA VAL A 527 -35.19 37.56 9.22
C VAL A 527 -33.96 38.11 9.94
N LEU A 528 -32.78 38.02 9.31
CA LEU A 528 -31.51 38.34 9.95
C LEU A 528 -31.00 39.78 9.76
N ALA A 529 -31.62 40.61 8.92
CA ALA A 529 -31.15 41.97 8.68
C ALA A 529 -31.37 42.85 9.91
N ALA A 530 -32.57 42.81 10.50
CA ALA A 530 -32.86 43.60 11.68
C ALA A 530 -32.36 42.90 12.95
N ARG A 531 -31.63 43.62 13.80
CA ARG A 531 -31.13 43.09 15.09
C ARG A 531 -32.23 42.47 15.97
N PRO A 532 -33.42 43.08 16.17
CA PRO A 532 -34.49 42.45 16.93
C PRO A 532 -34.96 41.12 16.30
N GLY A 533 -35.02 41.05 14.97
CA GLY A 533 -35.36 39.84 14.23
C GLY A 533 -34.32 38.74 14.42
N ARG A 534 -33.02 39.07 14.33
CA ARG A 534 -31.93 38.14 14.64
C ARG A 534 -31.97 37.62 16.05
N ALA A 535 -32.15 38.50 17.04
CA ALA A 535 -32.17 38.11 18.44
C ALA A 535 -33.30 37.09 18.69
N THR A 536 -34.51 37.42 18.21
CA THR A 536 -35.68 36.53 18.29
C THR A 536 -35.39 35.19 17.61
N TYR A 537 -34.85 35.19 16.39
CA TYR A 537 -34.56 33.95 15.67
C TYR A 537 -33.44 33.13 16.34
N ARG A 538 -32.39 33.78 16.83
CA ARG A 538 -31.27 33.15 17.55
C ARG A 538 -31.77 32.40 18.78
N GLU A 539 -32.68 32.98 19.55
CA GLU A 539 -33.29 32.32 20.72
C GLU A 539 -34.08 31.06 20.34
N THR A 540 -34.58 30.95 19.10
CA THR A 540 -35.28 29.74 18.63
C THR A 540 -34.35 28.61 18.19
N VAL A 541 -33.11 28.93 17.77
CA VAL A 541 -32.19 27.93 17.17
C VAL A 541 -30.95 27.66 18.02
N ILE A 542 -30.60 28.54 18.96
CA ILE A 542 -29.44 28.43 19.84
C ILE A 542 -29.89 28.40 21.29
N ASP A 543 -29.34 27.47 22.06
CA ASP A 543 -29.57 27.38 23.51
C ASP A 543 -28.98 28.59 24.25
N ARG A 544 -29.70 29.09 25.25
CA ARG A 544 -29.29 30.26 26.04
C ARG A 544 -27.95 30.07 26.72
N PHE A 545 -27.63 28.86 27.20
CA PHE A 545 -26.34 28.55 27.81
C PHE A 545 -25.18 28.72 26.81
N ALA A 546 -25.39 28.39 25.54
CA ALA A 546 -24.40 28.59 24.49
C ALA A 546 -24.18 30.09 24.20
N ILE A 547 -25.24 30.90 24.26
CA ILE A 547 -25.14 32.37 24.13
C ILE A 547 -24.30 32.95 25.26
N GLU A 548 -24.60 32.59 26.50
CA GLU A 548 -23.87 33.06 27.69
C GLU A 548 -22.41 32.60 27.68
N GLY A 549 -22.15 31.34 27.30
CA GLY A 549 -20.79 30.82 27.14
C GLY A 549 -19.98 31.55 26.05
N ALA A 550 -20.59 31.90 24.93
CA ALA A 550 -19.92 32.65 23.88
C ALA A 550 -19.59 34.08 24.30
N ILE A 551 -20.47 34.76 25.06
CA ILE A 551 -20.19 36.08 25.62
C ILE A 551 -18.92 36.03 26.48
N GLN A 552 -18.82 35.08 27.41
CA GLN A 552 -17.64 34.92 28.27
C GLN A 552 -16.36 34.63 27.46
N MET A 553 -16.48 33.84 26.40
CA MET A 553 -15.36 33.59 25.49
C MET A 553 -14.92 34.88 24.78
N PHE A 554 -15.87 35.65 24.27
CA PHE A 554 -15.59 36.92 23.59
C PHE A 554 -15.02 37.96 24.54
N GLU A 555 -15.45 38.05 25.80
CA GLU A 555 -14.83 38.92 26.80
C GLU A 555 -13.34 38.62 26.97
N ARG A 556 -12.97 37.33 27.08
CA ARG A 556 -11.55 36.92 27.17
C ARG A 556 -10.77 37.26 25.89
N GLN A 557 -11.39 37.11 24.73
CA GLN A 557 -10.78 37.50 23.46
C GLN A 557 -10.58 39.01 23.36
N LEU A 558 -11.53 39.81 23.86
CA LEU A 558 -11.44 41.26 23.91
C LEU A 558 -10.26 41.70 24.79
N GLU A 559 -10.14 41.13 25.99
CA GLU A 559 -9.00 41.41 26.89
C GLU A 559 -7.66 41.05 26.23
N THR A 560 -7.61 39.91 25.55
CA THR A 560 -6.40 39.50 24.81
C THR A 560 -6.07 40.48 23.68
N ALA A 561 -7.07 40.90 22.90
CA ALA A 561 -6.89 41.88 21.82
C ALA A 561 -6.42 43.25 22.35
N LYS A 562 -6.96 43.69 23.49
CA LYS A 562 -6.54 44.91 24.20
C LYS A 562 -5.07 44.84 24.64
N ILE A 563 -4.66 43.73 25.26
CA ILE A 563 -3.25 43.50 25.66
C ILE A 563 -2.32 43.55 24.44
N ARG A 564 -2.73 42.94 23.33
CA ARG A 564 -1.95 42.89 22.08
C ARG A 564 -2.04 44.17 21.24
N ARG A 565 -2.90 45.12 21.63
CA ARG A 565 -3.21 46.34 20.88
C ARG A 565 -3.76 46.06 19.46
N GLU A 566 -4.51 44.97 19.32
CA GLU A 566 -5.17 44.57 18.07
C GLU A 566 -6.54 45.28 17.94
N ILE A 567 -6.52 46.59 17.65
CA ILE A 567 -7.70 47.47 17.73
C ILE A 567 -8.88 46.94 16.89
N ARG A 568 -8.62 46.52 15.63
CA ARG A 568 -9.67 46.02 14.74
C ARG A 568 -10.34 44.75 15.25
N ALA A 569 -9.56 43.81 15.78
CA ALA A 569 -10.08 42.58 16.37
C ALA A 569 -10.91 42.90 17.62
N GLY A 570 -10.44 43.82 18.47
CA GLY A 570 -11.20 44.27 19.65
C GLY A 570 -12.56 44.87 19.28
N ILE A 571 -12.63 45.67 18.21
CA ILE A 571 -13.90 46.23 17.71
C ILE A 571 -14.86 45.14 17.25
N GLU A 572 -14.39 44.15 16.48
CA GLU A 572 -15.21 43.02 16.02
C GLU A 572 -15.77 42.22 17.21
N VAL A 573 -14.91 41.91 18.19
CA VAL A 573 -15.33 41.19 19.40
C VAL A 573 -16.34 41.99 20.22
N CYS A 574 -16.13 43.29 20.42
CA CYS A 574 -17.11 44.14 21.10
C CYS A 574 -18.46 44.16 20.39
N ARG A 575 -18.46 44.25 19.05
CA ARG A 575 -19.70 44.20 18.25
C ARG A 575 -20.45 42.89 18.46
N ARG A 576 -19.75 41.75 18.50
CA ARG A 576 -20.35 40.44 18.78
C ARG A 576 -20.90 40.33 20.20
N ILE A 577 -20.17 40.80 21.21
CA ILE A 577 -20.68 40.84 22.60
C ILE A 577 -21.96 41.68 22.64
N ILE A 578 -21.93 42.89 22.09
CA ILE A 578 -23.09 43.78 22.07
C ILE A 578 -24.24 43.14 21.30
N GLU A 579 -23.98 42.47 20.18
CA GLU A 579 -24.99 41.77 19.37
C GLU A 579 -25.71 40.67 20.16
N LEU A 580 -24.99 39.94 21.03
CA LEU A 580 -25.53 38.89 21.87
C LEU A 580 -26.19 39.43 23.14
N ASP A 581 -25.58 40.42 23.79
CA ASP A 581 -26.11 41.12 24.95
C ASP A 581 -26.14 42.63 24.71
N PRO A 582 -27.29 43.18 24.29
CA PRO A 582 -27.47 44.62 24.17
C PRO A 582 -27.17 45.39 25.45
N GLY A 583 -27.41 44.81 26.62
CA GLY A 583 -27.23 45.45 27.92
C GLY A 583 -25.77 45.60 28.36
N HIS A 584 -24.82 44.99 27.63
CA HIS A 584 -23.43 44.89 28.05
C HIS A 584 -22.69 46.25 28.04
N SER A 585 -22.71 46.96 29.17
CA SER A 585 -22.19 48.33 29.29
C SER A 585 -20.68 48.43 29.07
N GLU A 586 -19.91 47.43 29.49
CA GLU A 586 -18.45 47.43 29.36
C GLU A 586 -17.99 47.32 27.89
N ALA A 587 -18.47 46.31 27.15
CA ALA A 587 -18.22 46.19 25.71
C ALA A 587 -18.63 47.44 24.89
N ARG A 588 -19.71 48.14 25.28
CA ARG A 588 -20.08 49.42 24.64
C ARG A 588 -19.04 50.51 24.89
N ARG A 589 -18.61 50.67 26.14
CA ARG A 589 -17.56 51.63 26.52
C ARG A 589 -16.25 51.31 25.78
N ASP A 590 -15.86 50.05 25.75
CA ASP A 590 -14.66 49.60 25.07
C ASP A 590 -14.75 49.80 23.55
N LEU A 591 -15.91 49.54 22.93
CA LEU A 591 -16.13 49.82 21.51
C LEU A 591 -15.93 51.32 21.19
N ASP A 592 -16.50 52.20 22.01
CA ASP A 592 -16.37 53.65 21.82
C ASP A 592 -14.91 54.09 21.97
N LEU A 593 -14.20 53.59 22.99
CA LEU A 593 -12.78 53.86 23.20
C LEU A 593 -11.93 53.38 22.01
N LEU A 594 -12.10 52.12 21.59
CA LEU A 594 -11.32 51.52 20.49
C LEU A 594 -11.55 52.25 19.17
N ARG A 595 -12.76 52.77 18.92
CA ARG A 595 -13.07 53.58 17.73
C ARG A 595 -12.33 54.92 17.71
N THR A 596 -12.02 55.52 18.86
CA THR A 596 -11.22 56.77 18.91
C THR A 596 -9.73 56.56 18.60
N LEU A 597 -9.27 55.32 18.59
CA LEU A 597 -7.87 54.95 18.34
C LEU A 597 -7.59 54.61 16.87
N ILE A 598 -8.62 54.56 16.02
CA ILE A 598 -8.52 54.45 14.56
C ILE A 598 -8.62 55.84 13.97
#